data_AF-A0A9P4DXC1-F1
#
_entry.id   AF-A0A9P4DXC1-F1
#
_cell.length_a   1.000
_cell.length_b   1.000
_cell.length_c   1.000
_cell.angle_alpha   90.00
_cell.angle_beta   90.00
_cell.angle_gamma   90.00
#
_symmetry.space_group_name_H-M   'P 1'
#
loop_
_entity.id
_entity.type
_entity.pdbx_description
1 polymer ?
#
loop_
_entity_poly.entity_id
_entity_poly.type
_entity_poly.pdbx_seq_one_letter_code
_entity_poly.pdbx_strand_id
1 'polypeptide(L)'
;MRNKFLFLCLLLFGTLTACKDTKWVDVPTGTPPEGAITGKPGEPEEPDDPTVKSFINCSYIRGDFFETNRISAASMGACTDLIYLAARPYANGEVAFELPLNDATMTNVSHTGTFQGRNGVVKFEGTSLMNGGDGLLHSADGAFNKFTFGTYIYISEWVDGAFLFKKMDGNSTIIAFQMGATANSLKLSIGSSVATVTTPDLATGWHYIGLTYEQGTAKLYVDTNNTAISFVGALPNEVPNTRTDFLIGDKFKGYLDETFVSSLVVGTSGRNPITFDNWNNSKILAYWKYDDATKPGKDSHSWLGRLNNIRTALQGQQGDRRLRLGIAGGEWKKMMADATARTRFASEVKKIIEQYDFDGVDFDFEWPTNTNEFNNYSATVIQMRSTLGKYVYFTASLHPVSFKISPEAIDALDFISYQCYGPAVMRFPYEQFVKDGEMAITYGIPKNKLVMGVPFYGSTGSLIAAYYDFVNDGLATTIEDTYTYKGNTYTFNSVETIRKKARYVCEEGFAGIMSWDLATDIDVTNNKSLLKAIKEEFEYYANPTE
;
A
#
# COMPACT_ATOMS: atom_id res chain seq x y z
N MET A 1 -16.19 -0.24 77.99
CA MET A 1 -15.12 0.69 78.43
C MET A 1 -14.21 0.89 77.22
N ARG A 2 -14.47 1.83 76.30
CA ARG A 2 -14.24 3.29 76.32
C ARG A 2 -12.79 3.67 76.68
N ASN A 3 -12.15 4.41 75.76
CA ASN A 3 -10.85 5.11 75.80
C ASN A 3 -9.60 4.28 75.43
N LYS A 4 -8.65 4.72 74.58
CA LYS A 4 -8.30 6.07 74.08
C LYS A 4 -7.33 5.96 72.86
N PHE A 5 -7.62 6.74 71.81
CA PHE A 5 -6.74 7.68 71.07
C PHE A 5 -5.45 7.24 70.30
N LEU A 6 -5.48 7.58 68.99
CA LEU A 6 -4.48 8.31 68.15
C LEU A 6 -3.27 7.54 67.56
N PHE A 7 -3.23 7.34 66.22
CA PHE A 7 -2.40 8.10 65.24
C PHE A 7 -2.42 7.47 63.81
N LEU A 8 -2.74 8.31 62.82
CA LEU A 8 -2.21 8.42 61.43
C LEU A 8 -2.39 7.36 60.30
N CYS A 9 -2.65 7.95 59.11
CA CYS A 9 -2.41 7.51 57.71
C CYS A 9 -3.43 6.55 57.06
N LEU A 10 -4.46 7.05 56.37
CA LEU A 10 -4.52 7.45 54.94
C LEU A 10 -4.08 6.37 53.92
N LEU A 11 -5.10 5.81 53.25
CA LEU A 11 -5.21 5.41 51.84
C LEU A 11 -4.07 4.59 51.21
N LEU A 12 -4.35 3.30 50.97
CA LEU A 12 -3.69 2.46 49.95
C LEU A 12 -4.76 1.91 48.99
N PHE A 13 -5.00 2.64 47.89
CA PHE A 13 -5.48 2.03 46.66
C PHE A 13 -4.26 1.87 45.75
N GLY A 14 -3.91 0.62 45.44
CA GLY A 14 -2.81 0.28 44.55
C GLY A 14 -3.08 0.80 43.14
N THR A 15 -2.15 1.62 42.65
CA THR A 15 -2.08 2.10 41.27
C THR A 15 -1.64 0.97 40.35
N LEU A 16 -2.55 0.52 39.48
CA LEU A 16 -2.22 -0.14 38.22
C LEU A 16 -1.77 0.94 37.23
N THR A 17 -0.47 1.09 37.07
CA THR A 17 0.13 1.98 36.05
C THR A 17 0.04 1.29 34.69
N ALA A 18 -1.10 1.43 34.02
CA ALA A 18 -1.18 1.23 32.58
C ALA A 18 -0.61 2.48 31.91
N CYS A 19 0.52 2.35 31.20
CA CYS A 19 1.01 3.36 30.27
C CYS A 19 -0.03 3.57 29.16
N LYS A 20 -0.97 4.49 29.39
CA LYS A 20 -1.70 5.22 28.36
C LYS A 20 -1.03 6.57 28.21
N ASP A 21 0.00 6.64 27.38
CA ASP A 21 0.58 7.92 26.96
C ASP A 21 0.97 7.82 25.47
N THR A 22 -0.03 7.71 24.61
CA THR A 22 0.01 8.43 23.33
C THR A 22 -0.95 9.60 23.49
N LYS A 23 -0.39 10.71 23.97
CA LYS A 23 -1.06 12.00 23.95
C LYS A 23 -1.48 12.25 22.51
N TRP A 24 -2.79 12.31 22.30
CA TRP A 24 -3.40 13.05 21.23
C TRP A 24 -2.68 14.40 21.18
N VAL A 25 -2.07 14.71 20.03
CA VAL A 25 -1.72 16.09 19.76
C VAL A 25 -3.07 16.78 19.67
N ASP A 26 -3.39 17.65 20.63
CA ASP A 26 -4.54 18.54 20.52
C ASP A 26 -4.40 19.27 19.18
N VAL A 27 -5.22 18.89 18.20
CA VAL A 27 -5.37 19.67 16.97
C VAL A 27 -5.91 21.02 17.45
N PRO A 28 -5.22 22.14 17.17
CA PRO A 28 -5.74 23.45 17.54
C PRO A 28 -7.19 23.56 17.06
N THR A 29 -8.06 24.14 17.87
CA THR A 29 -9.49 24.36 17.60
C THR A 29 -9.76 25.35 16.45
N GLY A 30 -8.92 25.34 15.42
CA GLY A 30 -9.11 26.05 14.16
C GLY A 30 -9.77 25.15 13.13
N THR A 31 -10.49 25.77 12.19
CA THR A 31 -11.02 25.09 11.00
C THR A 31 -9.86 24.38 10.27
N PRO A 32 -10.00 23.09 9.93
CA PRO A 32 -9.03 22.41 9.08
C PRO A 32 -8.75 23.22 7.80
N PRO A 33 -7.52 23.19 7.25
CA PRO A 33 -7.24 23.80 5.95
C PRO A 33 -8.23 23.31 4.90
N GLU A 34 -8.58 24.16 3.92
CA GLU A 34 -9.40 23.75 2.78
C GLU A 34 -8.81 22.49 2.13
N GLY A 35 -9.65 21.49 1.84
CA GLY A 35 -9.21 20.22 1.24
C GLY A 35 -8.54 19.23 2.19
N ALA A 36 -8.39 19.55 3.48
CA ALA A 36 -7.86 18.60 4.46
C ALA A 36 -8.81 17.39 4.60
N ILE A 37 -8.28 16.20 4.35
CA ILE A 37 -8.98 14.95 4.67
C ILE A 37 -8.72 14.65 6.14
N THR A 38 -9.72 14.95 6.97
CA THR A 38 -9.63 14.73 8.42
C THR A 38 -10.07 13.34 8.84
N GLY A 39 -10.70 12.56 7.94
CA GLY A 39 -11.26 11.25 8.24
C GLY A 39 -12.32 11.31 9.33
N LYS A 40 -13.59 11.34 8.95
CA LYS A 40 -14.69 11.35 9.94
C LYS A 40 -15.50 10.05 9.89
N PRO A 41 -14.85 8.87 10.01
CA PRO A 41 -15.59 7.63 9.98
C PRO A 41 -16.54 7.57 11.16
N GLY A 42 -17.84 7.36 10.92
CA GLY A 42 -18.78 7.15 11.99
C GLY A 42 -19.63 8.37 12.39
N GLU A 43 -19.31 9.57 11.92
CA GLU A 43 -20.13 10.75 12.21
C GLU A 43 -21.37 10.79 11.30
N PRO A 44 -22.55 11.15 11.81
CA PRO A 44 -23.70 11.42 10.95
C PRO A 44 -23.36 12.60 10.03
N GLU A 45 -23.25 12.35 8.74
CA GLU A 45 -23.30 13.43 7.75
C GLU A 45 -24.72 13.98 7.70
N GLU A 46 -24.86 15.31 7.65
CA GLU A 46 -26.13 15.92 7.30
C GLU A 46 -26.54 15.38 5.91
N PRO A 47 -27.82 15.00 5.71
CA PRO A 47 -28.24 14.52 4.41
C PRO A 47 -27.96 15.60 3.36
N ASP A 48 -27.32 15.19 2.25
CA ASP A 48 -27.11 16.05 1.09
C ASP A 48 -28.42 16.76 0.72
N ASP A 49 -28.34 18.05 0.42
CA ASP A 49 -29.49 18.81 -0.07
C ASP A 49 -30.02 18.10 -1.33
N PRO A 50 -31.27 17.56 -1.30
CA PRO A 50 -31.81 16.78 -2.41
C PRO A 50 -32.00 17.60 -3.69
N THR A 51 -31.85 18.93 -3.63
CA THR A 51 -31.86 19.83 -4.79
C THR A 51 -30.51 19.93 -5.51
N VAL A 52 -29.41 19.53 -4.85
CA VAL A 52 -28.06 19.52 -5.43
C VAL A 52 -27.73 18.11 -5.89
N LYS A 53 -27.59 17.92 -7.21
CA LYS A 53 -27.07 16.65 -7.74
C LYS A 53 -25.57 16.60 -7.53
N SER A 54 -25.11 15.72 -6.63
CA SER A 54 -23.70 15.36 -6.48
C SER A 54 -23.41 14.07 -7.25
N PHE A 55 -22.38 14.09 -8.09
CA PHE A 55 -21.91 12.90 -8.81
C PHE A 55 -20.62 12.39 -8.16
N ILE A 56 -20.49 11.08 -8.02
CA ILE A 56 -19.25 10.46 -7.53
C ILE A 56 -18.22 10.48 -8.65
N ASN A 57 -17.15 11.27 -8.50
CA ASN A 57 -15.95 11.17 -9.32
C ASN A 57 -14.88 10.41 -8.54
N CYS A 58 -14.83 9.09 -8.75
CA CYS A 58 -13.97 8.16 -8.03
C CYS A 58 -12.72 7.81 -8.84
N SER A 59 -11.58 7.67 -8.16
CA SER A 59 -10.38 7.08 -8.78
C SER A 59 -9.48 6.36 -7.78
N TYR A 60 -8.71 5.41 -8.29
CA TYR A 60 -7.68 4.73 -7.51
C TYR A 60 -6.40 5.56 -7.41
N ILE A 61 -5.78 5.49 -6.22
CA ILE A 61 -4.41 5.93 -5.98
C ILE A 61 -3.56 4.69 -5.75
N ARG A 62 -2.61 4.45 -6.65
CA ARG A 62 -1.54 3.46 -6.47
C ARG A 62 -0.31 4.17 -5.91
N GLY A 63 0.14 3.76 -4.72
CA GLY A 63 1.11 4.51 -3.93
C GLY A 63 2.49 4.67 -4.58
N ASP A 64 2.93 3.68 -5.33
CA ASP A 64 4.17 3.71 -6.11
C ASP A 64 4.13 4.75 -7.25
N PHE A 65 2.97 4.94 -7.87
CA PHE A 65 2.79 5.97 -8.90
C PHE A 65 2.66 7.37 -8.31
N PHE A 66 2.09 7.50 -7.12
CA PHE A 66 2.10 8.75 -6.37
C PHE A 66 3.54 9.20 -6.05
N GLU A 67 4.38 8.31 -5.50
CA GLU A 67 5.78 8.64 -5.17
C GLU A 67 6.64 8.99 -6.39
N THR A 68 6.35 8.37 -7.53
CA THR A 68 7.04 8.66 -8.80
C THR A 68 6.46 9.85 -9.56
N ASN A 69 5.64 10.68 -8.90
CA ASN A 69 5.01 11.90 -9.44
C ASN A 69 4.12 11.67 -10.67
N ARG A 70 3.54 10.47 -10.85
CA ARG A 70 2.52 10.23 -11.88
C ARG A 70 1.13 10.70 -11.46
N ILE A 71 0.88 10.82 -10.16
CA ILE A 71 -0.40 11.29 -9.61
C ILE A 71 -0.18 12.66 -8.99
N SER A 72 -0.83 13.70 -9.53
CA SER A 72 -0.71 15.06 -9.01
C SER A 72 -1.76 15.40 -7.97
N ALA A 73 -1.45 16.39 -7.13
CA ALA A 73 -2.41 16.97 -6.19
C ALA A 73 -3.67 17.49 -6.88
N ALA A 74 -3.51 18.13 -8.06
CA ALA A 74 -4.63 18.67 -8.83
C ALA A 74 -5.55 17.55 -9.34
N SER A 75 -4.99 16.45 -9.87
CA SER A 75 -5.78 15.29 -10.31
C SER A 75 -6.52 14.64 -9.14
N MET A 76 -5.88 14.48 -7.98
CA MET A 76 -6.58 13.98 -6.79
C MET A 76 -7.66 14.97 -6.31
N GLY A 77 -7.39 16.27 -6.37
CA GLY A 77 -8.33 17.33 -5.98
C GLY A 77 -9.56 17.44 -6.89
N ALA A 78 -9.47 16.97 -8.13
CA ALA A 78 -10.58 16.90 -9.08
C ALA A 78 -11.55 15.73 -8.80
N CYS A 79 -11.19 14.81 -7.91
CA CYS A 79 -12.04 13.70 -7.48
C CYS A 79 -12.81 14.06 -6.19
N THR A 80 -14.01 13.51 -6.06
CA THR A 80 -14.82 13.58 -4.83
C THR A 80 -14.65 12.33 -3.97
N ASP A 81 -14.14 11.24 -4.54
CA ASP A 81 -13.87 9.97 -3.86
C ASP A 81 -12.53 9.40 -4.34
N LEU A 82 -11.68 8.99 -3.41
CA LEU A 82 -10.36 8.44 -3.69
C LEU A 82 -10.20 7.11 -2.95
N ILE A 83 -9.64 6.12 -3.64
CA ILE A 83 -9.35 4.81 -3.04
C ILE A 83 -7.84 4.60 -3.03
N TYR A 84 -7.24 4.57 -1.84
CA TYR A 84 -5.83 4.22 -1.69
C TYR A 84 -5.65 2.70 -1.69
N LEU A 85 -5.27 2.14 -2.84
CA LEU A 85 -4.98 0.70 -2.97
C LEU A 85 -3.68 0.38 -2.26
N ALA A 86 -3.79 -0.23 -1.07
CA ALA A 86 -2.63 -0.46 -0.21
C ALA A 86 -2.68 -1.75 0.59
N ALA A 87 -3.87 -2.34 0.79
CA ALA A 87 -4.06 -3.44 1.73
C ALA A 87 -4.46 -4.76 1.05
N ARG A 88 -4.14 -5.88 1.70
CA ARG A 88 -4.38 -7.25 1.23
C ARG A 88 -4.75 -8.15 2.41
N PRO A 89 -5.74 -9.06 2.29
CA PRO A 89 -6.05 -10.00 3.36
C PRO A 89 -5.16 -11.25 3.33
N TYR A 90 -4.77 -11.72 4.50
CA TYR A 90 -4.30 -13.09 4.71
C TYR A 90 -5.48 -14.06 4.84
N ALA A 91 -5.24 -15.36 4.63
CA ALA A 91 -6.27 -16.39 4.73
C ALA A 91 -6.96 -16.44 6.10
N ASN A 92 -6.25 -16.07 7.16
CA ASN A 92 -6.77 -16.06 8.54
C ASN A 92 -7.57 -14.79 8.90
N GLY A 93 -7.69 -13.84 7.97
CA GLY A 93 -8.38 -12.55 8.17
C GLY A 93 -7.51 -11.43 8.71
N GLU A 94 -6.20 -11.60 8.88
CA GLU A 94 -5.29 -10.46 9.12
C GLU A 94 -5.17 -9.60 7.85
N VAL A 95 -4.84 -8.31 8.04
CA VAL A 95 -4.60 -7.37 6.94
C VAL A 95 -3.10 -7.08 6.85
N ALA A 96 -2.56 -7.21 5.64
CA ALA A 96 -1.22 -6.78 5.27
C ALA A 96 -1.30 -5.52 4.40
N PHE A 97 -0.18 -4.79 4.32
CA PHE A 97 -0.01 -3.67 3.41
C PHE A 97 1.10 -3.96 2.40
N GLU A 98 1.00 -3.43 1.19
CA GLU A 98 2.04 -3.57 0.14
C GLU A 98 3.41 -3.08 0.66
N LEU A 99 3.40 -1.96 1.38
CA LEU A 99 4.51 -1.51 2.19
C LEU A 99 4.15 -1.69 3.65
N PRO A 100 4.88 -2.50 4.44
CA PRO A 100 4.60 -2.62 5.86
C PRO A 100 4.97 -1.33 6.61
N LEU A 101 4.56 -1.24 7.88
CA LEU A 101 5.09 -0.25 8.81
C LEU A 101 6.18 -0.94 9.64
N ASN A 102 7.45 -0.72 9.29
CA ASN A 102 8.60 -1.40 9.92
C ASN A 102 9.39 -0.49 10.85
N ASP A 103 8.72 0.45 11.54
CA ASP A 103 9.36 1.23 12.60
C ASP A 103 9.97 0.26 13.62
N ALA A 104 11.30 0.21 13.63
CA ALA A 104 12.03 -0.81 14.32
C ALA A 104 12.17 -0.50 15.80
N THR A 105 12.02 -1.55 16.61
CA THR A 105 12.34 -1.48 18.04
C THR A 105 13.79 -1.87 18.28
N MET A 106 14.42 -1.24 19.28
CA MET A 106 15.84 -1.39 19.56
C MET A 106 16.07 -1.85 21.00
N THR A 107 16.82 -2.93 21.16
CA THR A 107 17.22 -3.49 22.46
C THR A 107 18.75 -3.42 22.56
N ASN A 108 19.28 -2.65 23.52
CA ASN A 108 20.72 -2.42 23.69
C ASN A 108 21.45 -1.90 22.44
N VAL A 109 20.73 -1.32 21.48
CA VAL A 109 21.32 -0.60 20.34
C VAL A 109 21.43 0.86 20.75
N SER A 110 22.59 1.48 20.54
CA SER A 110 22.79 2.91 20.83
C SER A 110 22.87 3.73 19.55
N HIS A 111 22.28 4.91 19.55
CA HIS A 111 22.41 5.89 18.47
C HIS A 111 23.64 6.76 18.69
N THR A 112 24.40 7.02 17.62
CA THR A 112 25.58 7.88 17.63
C THR A 112 25.44 8.96 16.57
N GLY A 113 25.54 10.23 16.97
CA GLY A 113 25.37 11.37 16.06
C GLY A 113 26.38 11.41 14.91
N THR A 114 27.66 11.09 15.17
CA THR A 114 28.69 10.95 14.13
C THR A 114 29.69 9.87 14.52
N PHE A 115 30.05 9.00 13.58
CA PHE A 115 31.12 8.01 13.76
C PHE A 115 31.92 7.82 12.46
N GLN A 116 33.23 8.08 12.53
CA GLN A 116 34.16 7.86 11.40
C GLN A 116 33.66 8.48 10.08
N GLY A 117 33.12 9.70 10.14
CA GLY A 117 32.66 10.47 8.97
C GLY A 117 31.22 10.21 8.51
N ARG A 118 30.49 9.24 9.11
CA ARG A 118 29.04 9.04 8.88
C ARG A 118 28.23 9.65 10.01
N ASN A 119 27.02 10.14 9.70
CA ASN A 119 26.13 10.83 10.64
C ASN A 119 24.89 9.99 10.91
N GLY A 120 24.43 10.01 12.16
CA GLY A 120 23.23 9.29 12.59
C GLY A 120 23.37 7.79 12.37
N VAL A 121 24.22 7.12 13.15
CA VAL A 121 24.47 5.68 13.00
C VAL A 121 24.02 4.91 14.23
N VAL A 122 23.74 3.62 14.08
CA VAL A 122 23.40 2.74 15.18
C VAL A 122 24.54 1.78 15.51
N LYS A 123 24.82 1.58 16.80
CA LYS A 123 25.89 0.73 17.32
C LYS A 123 25.32 -0.53 17.97
N PHE A 124 25.94 -1.66 17.63
CA PHE A 124 25.68 -2.98 18.18
C PHE A 124 26.89 -3.48 18.98
N GLU A 125 26.64 -4.08 20.15
CA GLU A 125 27.65 -4.51 21.14
C GLU A 125 27.69 -6.05 21.31
N GLY A 126 27.04 -6.79 20.41
CA GLY A 126 26.91 -8.26 20.48
C GLY A 126 25.77 -8.78 21.35
N THR A 127 25.23 -7.96 22.26
CA THR A 127 23.96 -8.22 22.97
C THR A 127 22.82 -7.33 22.49
N SER A 128 23.07 -6.61 21.40
CA SER A 128 22.16 -5.67 20.77
C SER A 128 21.25 -6.38 19.77
N LEU A 129 20.03 -5.88 19.62
CA LEU A 129 19.05 -6.41 18.68
C LEU A 129 18.16 -5.28 18.19
N MET A 130 18.00 -5.18 16.88
CA MET A 130 16.98 -4.34 16.25
C MET A 130 15.91 -5.26 15.66
N ASN A 131 14.64 -5.01 15.94
CA ASN A 131 13.51 -5.75 15.39
C ASN A 131 12.75 -4.84 14.43
N GLY A 132 12.87 -5.11 13.13
CA GLY A 132 12.18 -4.40 12.05
C GLY A 132 10.72 -4.84 11.85
N GLY A 133 10.14 -5.58 12.78
CA GLY A 133 8.77 -6.10 12.68
C GLY A 133 8.68 -7.32 11.78
N ASP A 134 7.46 -7.82 11.59
CA ASP A 134 7.22 -9.07 10.87
C ASP A 134 7.01 -8.89 9.36
N GLY A 135 6.83 -7.65 8.89
CA GLY A 135 6.40 -7.25 7.53
C GLY A 135 7.29 -7.63 6.35
N LEU A 136 8.53 -8.08 6.59
CA LEU A 136 9.54 -8.22 5.53
C LEU A 136 9.70 -9.66 5.06
N LEU A 137 9.96 -9.84 3.75
CA LEU A 137 10.25 -11.12 3.09
C LEU A 137 9.18 -12.22 3.29
N HIS A 138 7.93 -11.81 3.40
CA HIS A 138 6.75 -12.67 3.28
C HIS A 138 5.57 -11.80 2.77
N SER A 139 4.58 -12.40 2.11
CA SER A 139 3.42 -11.67 1.59
C SER A 139 2.15 -12.52 1.56
N ALA A 140 0.99 -11.87 1.63
CA ALA A 140 -0.30 -12.49 1.35
C ALA A 140 -0.42 -12.98 -0.12
N ASP A 141 0.40 -12.47 -1.04
CA ASP A 141 0.39 -12.88 -2.45
C ASP A 141 1.29 -14.10 -2.73
N GLY A 142 2.04 -14.56 -1.71
CA GLY A 142 2.92 -15.71 -1.82
C GLY A 142 4.37 -15.42 -1.43
N ALA A 143 5.20 -16.44 -1.64
CA ALA A 143 6.61 -16.42 -1.27
C ALA A 143 7.43 -15.45 -2.13
N PHE A 144 8.44 -14.83 -1.51
CA PHE A 144 9.42 -14.02 -2.23
C PHE A 144 10.42 -14.92 -2.95
N ASN A 145 10.53 -14.76 -4.26
CA ASN A 145 11.56 -15.42 -5.07
C ASN A 145 12.76 -14.52 -5.38
N LYS A 146 12.74 -13.27 -4.92
CA LYS A 146 13.83 -12.31 -5.05
C LYS A 146 13.78 -11.22 -3.98
N PHE A 147 14.92 -10.66 -3.62
CA PHE A 147 15.04 -9.49 -2.75
C PHE A 147 16.44 -8.86 -2.82
N THR A 148 16.58 -7.67 -2.24
CA THR A 148 17.88 -7.07 -1.90
C THR A 148 17.89 -6.64 -0.44
N PHE A 149 18.96 -6.91 0.29
CA PHE A 149 19.28 -6.29 1.57
C PHE A 149 20.54 -5.44 1.39
N GLY A 150 20.50 -4.17 1.77
CA GLY A 150 21.67 -3.29 1.69
C GLY A 150 21.88 -2.50 2.97
N THR A 151 23.14 -2.22 3.30
CA THR A 151 23.51 -1.40 4.46
C THR A 151 24.95 -0.92 4.33
N TYR A 152 25.27 0.23 4.91
CA TYR A 152 26.62 0.52 5.34
C TYR A 152 26.92 -0.25 6.64
N ILE A 153 28.12 -0.79 6.72
CA ILE A 153 28.61 -1.59 7.84
C ILE A 153 30.01 -1.15 8.25
N TYR A 154 30.22 -1.02 9.55
CA TYR A 154 31.54 -0.89 10.17
C TYR A 154 31.70 -2.02 11.18
N ILE A 155 32.66 -2.93 10.96
CA ILE A 155 32.88 -4.08 11.84
C ILE A 155 33.90 -3.70 12.90
N SER A 156 33.48 -3.62 14.17
CA SER A 156 34.41 -3.36 15.28
C SER A 156 35.11 -4.64 15.75
N GLU A 157 34.40 -5.77 15.69
CA GLU A 157 34.93 -7.08 16.03
C GLU A 157 34.25 -8.13 15.14
N TRP A 158 35.04 -9.00 14.52
CA TRP A 158 34.50 -10.10 13.73
C TRP A 158 34.04 -11.24 14.65
N VAL A 159 32.73 -11.50 14.69
CA VAL A 159 32.13 -12.52 15.54
C VAL A 159 31.52 -13.63 14.68
N ASP A 160 32.00 -14.87 14.86
CA ASP A 160 31.44 -16.04 14.16
C ASP A 160 29.94 -16.20 14.44
N GLY A 161 29.17 -16.35 13.37
CA GLY A 161 27.72 -16.56 13.43
C GLY A 161 26.90 -15.33 13.77
N ALA A 162 27.50 -14.13 13.86
CA ALA A 162 26.75 -12.89 14.04
C ALA A 162 25.83 -12.62 12.86
N PHE A 163 24.61 -12.16 13.14
CA PHE A 163 23.58 -11.94 12.14
C PHE A 163 23.56 -10.49 11.71
N LEU A 164 23.63 -10.28 10.40
CA LEU A 164 23.29 -9.00 9.79
C LEU A 164 21.76 -8.88 9.71
N PHE A 165 21.07 -9.96 9.34
CA PHE A 165 19.66 -10.13 9.65
C PHE A 165 19.25 -11.61 9.78
N LYS A 166 18.09 -11.86 10.39
CA LYS A 166 17.43 -13.18 10.43
C LYS A 166 15.91 -13.09 10.57
N LYS A 167 15.24 -14.12 10.06
CA LYS A 167 13.86 -14.50 10.35
C LYS A 167 13.86 -15.96 10.83
N MET A 168 13.22 -16.22 11.96
CA MET A 168 13.17 -17.54 12.60
C MET A 168 11.73 -17.92 12.95
N ASP A 169 11.41 -19.21 12.86
CA ASP A 169 10.18 -19.78 13.39
C ASP A 169 10.55 -20.81 14.48
N GLY A 170 10.44 -20.39 15.73
CA GLY A 170 11.06 -21.10 16.86
C GLY A 170 12.56 -21.28 16.64
N ASN A 171 13.00 -22.53 16.53
CA ASN A 171 14.40 -22.87 16.28
C ASN A 171 14.74 -23.06 14.78
N SER A 172 13.75 -22.94 13.90
CA SER A 172 13.91 -23.14 12.46
C SER A 172 14.27 -21.83 11.77
N THR A 173 15.32 -21.87 10.95
CA THR A 173 15.69 -20.72 10.10
C THR A 173 14.69 -20.59 8.95
N ILE A 174 14.08 -19.42 8.80
CA ILE A 174 13.36 -19.05 7.58
C ILE A 174 14.37 -18.49 6.58
N ILE A 175 15.08 -17.44 6.99
CA ILE A 175 16.21 -16.86 6.26
C ILE A 175 17.18 -16.19 7.25
N ALA A 176 18.48 -16.28 7.01
CA ALA A 176 19.49 -15.62 7.83
C ALA A 176 20.72 -15.23 7.00
N PHE A 177 21.19 -13.99 7.16
CA PHE A 177 22.45 -13.51 6.62
C PHE A 177 23.45 -13.26 7.74
N GLN A 178 24.58 -13.95 7.70
CA GLN A 178 25.48 -14.12 8.85
C GLN A 178 26.95 -13.92 8.48
N MET A 179 27.74 -13.54 9.48
CA MET A 179 29.19 -13.63 9.49
C MET A 179 29.63 -15.09 9.67
N GLY A 180 30.65 -15.52 8.92
CA GLY A 180 31.23 -16.86 8.98
C GLY A 180 32.40 -16.97 9.96
N ALA A 181 32.87 -18.20 10.16
CA ALA A 181 33.94 -18.51 11.12
C ALA A 181 35.30 -17.87 10.77
N THR A 182 35.55 -17.63 9.49
CA THR A 182 36.75 -16.93 9.00
C THR A 182 36.37 -15.49 8.68
N ALA A 183 37.26 -14.55 9.07
CA ALA A 183 37.14 -13.15 8.66
C ALA A 183 36.90 -13.02 7.15
N ASN A 184 36.02 -12.11 6.76
CA ASN A 184 35.61 -11.87 5.37
C ASN A 184 34.82 -13.01 4.70
N SER A 185 34.33 -13.99 5.48
CA SER A 185 33.39 -15.00 4.99
C SER A 185 31.96 -14.66 5.45
N LEU A 186 30.99 -14.63 4.55
CA LEU A 186 29.58 -14.44 4.88
C LEU A 186 28.76 -15.67 4.46
N LYS A 187 27.62 -15.86 5.11
CA LYS A 187 26.74 -17.02 4.93
C LYS A 187 25.30 -16.58 4.80
N LEU A 188 24.62 -17.04 3.75
CA LEU A 188 23.18 -16.93 3.60
C LEU A 188 22.56 -18.32 3.83
N SER A 189 21.61 -18.41 4.75
CA SER A 189 20.80 -19.61 4.99
C SER A 189 19.35 -19.33 4.64
N ILE A 190 18.70 -20.23 3.91
CA ILE A 190 17.26 -20.17 3.61
C ILE A 190 16.69 -21.57 3.89
N GLY A 191 15.82 -21.70 4.89
CA GLY A 191 15.48 -23.02 5.43
C GLY A 191 16.71 -23.76 5.94
N SER A 192 16.86 -25.02 5.51
CA SER A 192 18.05 -25.85 5.77
C SER A 192 19.21 -25.63 4.78
N SER A 193 18.98 -24.87 3.71
CA SER A 193 19.99 -24.64 2.67
C SER A 193 20.95 -23.52 3.06
N VAL A 194 22.21 -23.68 2.70
CA VAL A 194 23.29 -22.75 3.04
C VAL A 194 24.13 -22.46 1.81
N ALA A 195 24.44 -21.18 1.59
CA ALA A 195 25.46 -20.74 0.66
C ALA A 195 26.41 -19.75 1.33
N THR A 196 27.67 -19.73 0.90
CA THR A 196 28.73 -18.91 1.49
C THR A 196 29.43 -18.07 0.45
N VAL A 197 29.97 -16.94 0.86
CA VAL A 197 30.80 -16.08 0.01
C VAL A 197 32.01 -15.60 0.78
N THR A 198 33.14 -15.46 0.10
CA THR A 198 34.32 -14.78 0.63
C THR A 198 34.49 -13.46 -0.09
N THR A 199 34.65 -12.37 0.65
CA THR A 199 34.71 -10.99 0.16
C THR A 199 36.12 -10.41 0.32
N PRO A 200 36.46 -9.31 -0.38
CA PRO A 200 37.53 -8.41 0.05
C PRO A 200 37.44 -8.03 1.54
N ASP A 201 38.53 -7.51 2.07
CA ASP A 201 38.65 -7.18 3.49
C ASP A 201 37.60 -6.16 3.93
N LEU A 202 36.78 -6.56 4.92
CA LEU A 202 35.78 -5.72 5.58
C LEU A 202 36.25 -5.26 6.98
N ALA A 203 37.50 -5.57 7.36
CA ALA A 203 37.99 -5.35 8.71
C ALA A 203 38.28 -3.88 9.05
N THR A 204 38.42 -2.99 8.07
CA THR A 204 38.83 -1.60 8.32
C THR A 204 37.90 -0.58 7.67
N GLY A 205 37.23 0.23 8.50
CA GLY A 205 36.45 1.36 8.02
C GLY A 205 35.00 1.02 7.69
N TRP A 206 34.34 1.96 7.02
CA TRP A 206 32.97 1.80 6.54
C TRP A 206 32.97 1.15 5.16
N HIS A 207 32.14 0.13 5.00
CA HIS A 207 31.87 -0.50 3.72
C HIS A 207 30.37 -0.47 3.43
N TYR A 208 30.01 -0.30 2.16
CA TYR A 208 28.66 -0.62 1.71
C TYR A 208 28.59 -2.09 1.32
N ILE A 209 27.58 -2.82 1.82
CA ILE A 209 27.27 -4.17 1.36
C ILE A 209 25.85 -4.24 0.80
N GLY A 210 25.70 -4.95 -0.32
CA GLY A 210 24.41 -5.27 -0.93
C GLY A 210 24.30 -6.77 -1.20
N LEU A 211 23.38 -7.46 -0.52
CA LEU A 211 23.02 -8.85 -0.78
C LEU A 211 21.80 -8.87 -1.71
N THR A 212 21.95 -9.45 -2.91
CA THR A 212 20.80 -9.75 -3.76
C THR A 212 20.54 -11.25 -3.82
N TYR A 213 19.27 -11.63 -3.90
CA TYR A 213 18.83 -13.00 -4.14
C TYR A 213 17.76 -13.02 -5.23
N GLU A 214 17.82 -14.00 -6.12
CA GLU A 214 16.77 -14.30 -7.11
C GLU A 214 16.82 -15.78 -7.50
N GLN A 215 15.71 -16.50 -7.33
CA GLN A 215 15.49 -17.87 -7.79
C GLN A 215 16.66 -18.82 -7.47
N GLY A 216 17.09 -18.85 -6.21
CA GLY A 216 18.18 -19.72 -5.74
C GLY A 216 19.59 -19.20 -5.99
N THR A 217 19.75 -18.03 -6.63
CA THR A 217 21.05 -17.39 -6.84
C THR A 217 21.21 -16.21 -5.88
N ALA A 218 22.31 -16.19 -5.11
CA ALA A 218 22.67 -15.05 -4.27
C ALA A 218 23.99 -14.42 -4.71
N LYS A 219 24.08 -13.10 -4.59
CA LYS A 219 25.24 -12.27 -4.96
C LYS A 219 25.50 -11.20 -3.91
N LEU A 220 26.77 -10.92 -3.65
CA LEU A 220 27.22 -9.86 -2.76
C LEU A 220 27.90 -8.75 -3.56
N TYR A 221 27.53 -7.50 -3.25
CA TYR A 221 28.17 -6.29 -3.74
C TYR A 221 28.88 -5.60 -2.58
N VAL A 222 30.11 -5.11 -2.82
CA VAL A 222 30.89 -4.37 -1.83
C VAL A 222 31.42 -3.08 -2.45
N ASP A 223 31.12 -1.94 -1.82
CA ASP A 223 31.51 -0.57 -2.18
C ASP A 223 31.25 -0.11 -3.63
N THR A 224 32.11 -0.47 -4.59
CA THR A 224 32.22 0.26 -5.87
C THR A 224 32.21 -0.60 -7.11
N ASN A 225 32.56 -1.88 -7.01
CA ASN A 225 33.02 -2.54 -8.24
C ASN A 225 31.88 -2.92 -9.19
N ASN A 226 30.60 -2.85 -8.78
CA ASN A 226 29.43 -3.41 -9.49
C ASN A 226 29.59 -4.89 -9.93
N THR A 227 30.76 -5.47 -9.72
CA THR A 227 31.10 -6.87 -9.83
C THR A 227 30.58 -7.55 -8.59
N ALA A 228 29.45 -8.22 -8.77
CA ALA A 228 28.93 -9.14 -7.77
C ALA A 228 29.89 -10.29 -7.53
N ILE A 229 29.99 -10.73 -6.28
CA ILE A 229 30.60 -11.99 -5.89
C ILE A 229 29.47 -12.99 -5.68
N SER A 230 29.47 -14.09 -6.44
CA SER A 230 28.46 -15.13 -6.29
C SER A 230 28.69 -15.93 -5.01
N PHE A 231 27.59 -16.26 -4.33
CA PHE A 231 27.63 -17.24 -3.26
C PHE A 231 27.83 -18.65 -3.84
N VAL A 232 28.52 -19.50 -3.08
CA VAL A 232 28.75 -20.92 -3.37
C VAL A 232 27.87 -21.75 -2.45
N GLY A 233 27.03 -22.61 -3.04
CA GLY A 233 26.05 -23.43 -2.34
C GLY A 233 24.70 -23.37 -3.04
N ALA A 234 23.85 -24.37 -2.81
CA ALA A 234 22.50 -24.40 -3.37
C ALA A 234 21.52 -23.71 -2.42
N LEU A 235 20.71 -22.80 -2.95
CA LEU A 235 19.60 -22.16 -2.23
C LEU A 235 18.27 -22.57 -2.92
N PRO A 236 17.15 -22.61 -2.18
CA PRO A 236 15.84 -22.82 -2.78
C PRO A 236 15.47 -21.66 -3.70
N ASN A 237 14.50 -21.88 -4.59
CA ASN A 237 14.01 -20.85 -5.54
C ASN A 237 13.19 -19.74 -4.87
N GLU A 238 12.69 -19.98 -3.65
CA GLU A 238 11.87 -19.04 -2.90
C GLU A 238 12.24 -19.07 -1.42
N VAL A 239 12.04 -17.92 -0.74
CA VAL A 239 12.11 -17.81 0.71
C VAL A 239 10.81 -18.40 1.30
N PRO A 240 10.86 -19.28 2.33
CA PRO A 240 9.65 -19.77 2.97
C PRO A 240 8.76 -18.61 3.45
N ASN A 241 7.47 -18.63 3.09
CA ASN A 241 6.54 -17.51 3.26
C ASN A 241 5.98 -17.38 4.69
N THR A 242 6.79 -17.66 5.71
CA THR A 242 6.37 -17.60 7.11
C THR A 242 6.47 -16.17 7.64
N ARG A 243 5.34 -15.65 8.15
CA ARG A 243 5.26 -14.36 8.85
C ARG A 243 5.93 -14.48 10.22
N THR A 244 7.00 -13.72 10.42
CA THR A 244 7.79 -13.69 11.67
C THR A 244 8.72 -12.47 11.65
N ASP A 245 9.21 -12.05 12.80
CA ASP A 245 10.05 -10.86 12.96
C ASP A 245 11.33 -10.91 12.12
N PHE A 246 11.66 -9.76 11.52
CA PHE A 246 12.91 -9.48 10.83
C PHE A 246 13.88 -8.82 11.80
N LEU A 247 14.83 -9.60 12.30
CA LEU A 247 15.78 -9.19 13.33
C LEU A 247 17.12 -8.82 12.71
N ILE A 248 17.73 -7.74 13.16
CA ILE A 248 18.98 -7.16 12.65
C ILE A 248 20.00 -7.08 13.80
N GLY A 249 21.24 -7.45 13.49
CA GLY A 249 22.39 -7.23 14.37
C GLY A 249 22.53 -8.15 15.58
N ASP A 250 21.82 -9.29 15.62
CA ASP A 250 22.00 -10.28 16.70
C ASP A 250 23.45 -10.79 16.73
N LYS A 251 24.12 -10.67 17.89
CA LYS A 251 25.57 -10.93 18.08
C LYS A 251 26.52 -10.03 17.29
N PHE A 252 26.03 -9.07 16.51
CA PHE A 252 26.88 -8.18 15.74
C PHE A 252 27.58 -7.16 16.65
N LYS A 253 28.85 -6.89 16.37
CA LYS A 253 29.68 -5.88 17.06
C LYS A 253 30.21 -4.86 16.06
N GLY A 254 29.58 -3.70 16.01
CA GLY A 254 29.88 -2.72 14.99
C GLY A 254 28.82 -1.64 14.85
N TYR A 255 28.80 -0.99 13.70
CA TYR A 255 27.84 0.07 13.38
C TYR A 255 27.16 -0.23 12.05
N LEU A 256 25.88 0.14 11.95
CA LEU A 256 25.12 0.13 10.72
C LEU A 256 24.63 1.55 10.39
N ASP A 257 24.49 1.80 9.09
CA ASP A 257 23.88 3.00 8.55
C ASP A 257 23.16 2.69 7.23
N GLU A 258 22.14 3.48 6.87
CA GLU A 258 21.37 3.39 5.62
C GLU A 258 20.92 1.94 5.27
N THR A 259 20.25 1.26 6.20
CA THR A 259 19.83 -0.13 6.01
C THR A 259 18.49 -0.18 5.26
N PHE A 260 18.39 -0.98 4.19
CA PHE A 260 17.13 -1.17 3.47
C PHE A 260 16.90 -2.62 3.04
N VAL A 261 15.63 -2.93 2.78
CA VAL A 261 15.18 -4.19 2.17
C VAL A 261 14.33 -3.87 0.96
N SER A 262 14.60 -4.47 -0.20
CA SER A 262 13.83 -4.30 -1.42
C SER A 262 13.25 -5.63 -1.90
N SER A 263 12.05 -5.56 -2.48
CA SER A 263 11.42 -6.69 -3.19
C SER A 263 12.00 -6.95 -4.60
N LEU A 264 12.98 -6.15 -5.00
CA LEU A 264 13.65 -6.24 -6.30
C LEU A 264 15.13 -6.61 -6.14
N VAL A 265 15.76 -7.00 -7.25
CA VAL A 265 17.20 -7.18 -7.37
C VAL A 265 17.81 -5.84 -7.79
N VAL A 266 18.40 -5.10 -6.85
CA VAL A 266 18.83 -3.70 -7.07
C VAL A 266 20.33 -3.45 -6.81
N GLY A 267 21.17 -4.50 -6.82
CA GLY A 267 22.63 -4.38 -6.86
C GLY A 267 23.22 -3.41 -5.82
N THR A 268 23.82 -2.31 -6.29
CA THR A 268 24.46 -1.26 -5.46
C THR A 268 23.53 -0.09 -5.08
N SER A 269 22.22 -0.18 -5.36
CA SER A 269 21.24 0.79 -4.83
C SER A 269 21.34 0.89 -3.31
N GLY A 270 21.12 2.08 -2.74
CA GLY A 270 21.25 2.34 -1.29
C GLY A 270 22.67 2.70 -0.83
N ARG A 271 23.67 2.67 -1.72
CA ARG A 271 24.98 3.28 -1.43
C ARG A 271 24.87 4.80 -1.29
N ASN A 272 24.04 5.42 -2.11
CA ASN A 272 23.63 6.81 -1.92
C ASN A 272 22.28 6.82 -1.19
N PRO A 273 21.97 7.89 -0.43
CA PRO A 273 20.67 8.04 0.18
C PRO A 273 19.56 7.81 -0.84
N ILE A 274 18.58 7.01 -0.47
CA ILE A 274 17.52 6.56 -1.37
C ILE A 274 16.43 7.63 -1.43
N THR A 275 16.08 8.03 -2.65
CA THR A 275 14.87 8.80 -2.98
C THR A 275 13.84 7.89 -3.63
N PHE A 276 12.55 8.10 -3.36
CA PHE A 276 11.45 7.29 -3.91
C PHE A 276 10.89 7.84 -5.23
N ASP A 277 11.76 8.40 -6.07
CA ASP A 277 11.40 9.14 -7.29
C ASP A 277 11.33 8.27 -8.56
N ASN A 278 11.59 6.97 -8.43
CA ASN A 278 11.58 6.03 -9.54
C ASN A 278 10.95 4.68 -9.14
N TRP A 279 10.55 3.92 -10.16
CA TRP A 279 9.85 2.64 -10.00
C TRP A 279 10.61 1.64 -9.13
N ASN A 280 11.93 1.54 -9.26
CA ASN A 280 12.67 0.52 -8.50
C ASN A 280 12.72 0.87 -7.02
N ASN A 281 12.94 2.15 -6.70
CA ASN A 281 13.00 2.60 -5.31
C ASN A 281 11.62 2.57 -4.64
N SER A 282 10.53 2.76 -5.38
CA SER A 282 9.17 2.62 -4.82
C SER A 282 8.80 1.18 -4.41
N LYS A 283 9.66 0.20 -4.72
CA LYS A 283 9.54 -1.22 -4.32
C LYS A 283 10.45 -1.62 -3.15
N ILE A 284 11.09 -0.64 -2.51
CA ILE A 284 11.73 -0.83 -1.21
C ILE A 284 10.63 -1.10 -0.17
N LEU A 285 10.88 -2.06 0.71
CA LEU A 285 9.92 -2.53 1.71
C LEU A 285 10.18 -1.93 3.09
N ALA A 286 11.42 -1.50 3.36
CA ALA A 286 11.82 -0.78 4.56
C ALA A 286 13.11 -0.01 4.27
N TYR A 287 13.26 1.17 4.87
CA TYR A 287 14.48 1.96 4.79
C TYR A 287 14.75 2.71 6.10
N TRP A 288 15.72 2.22 6.87
CA TRP A 288 16.18 2.81 8.13
C TRP A 288 17.43 3.65 7.87
N LYS A 289 17.26 4.97 7.94
CA LYS A 289 18.34 5.95 7.77
C LYS A 289 19.13 6.21 9.04
N TYR A 290 18.52 5.95 10.20
CA TYR A 290 19.08 6.24 11.53
C TYR A 290 19.43 7.73 11.77
N ASP A 291 18.92 8.63 10.93
CA ASP A 291 19.20 10.08 10.95
C ASP A 291 18.39 10.85 12.01
N ASP A 292 17.29 10.28 12.51
CA ASP A 292 16.48 10.82 13.61
C ASP A 292 16.89 10.21 14.95
N ALA A 293 17.66 10.96 15.75
CA ALA A 293 18.10 10.53 17.08
C ALA A 293 16.95 10.25 18.07
N THR A 294 15.75 10.81 17.83
CA THR A 294 14.57 10.57 18.69
C THR A 294 13.84 9.30 18.30
N LYS A 295 13.98 8.86 17.06
CA LYS A 295 13.38 7.65 16.49
C LYS A 295 14.38 6.95 15.56
N PRO A 296 15.50 6.43 16.09
CA PRO A 296 16.56 5.89 15.25
C PRO A 296 16.11 4.68 14.42
N GLY A 297 15.09 3.94 14.89
CA GLY A 297 14.48 2.83 14.15
C GLY A 297 13.39 3.22 13.15
N LYS A 298 13.13 4.51 12.90
CA LYS A 298 12.05 4.94 12.01
C LYS A 298 12.24 4.39 10.59
N ASP A 299 11.20 3.77 10.06
CA ASP A 299 11.12 3.38 8.66
C ASP A 299 10.75 4.59 7.81
N SER A 300 11.63 4.95 6.88
CA SER A 300 11.40 6.06 5.94
C SER A 300 10.45 5.71 4.81
N HIS A 301 10.03 4.45 4.68
CA HIS A 301 9.18 3.99 3.57
C HIS A 301 8.09 3.03 4.01
N SER A 302 6.91 3.57 4.29
CA SER A 302 5.76 2.79 4.72
C SER A 302 4.48 3.25 4.03
N TRP A 303 3.47 2.39 4.02
CA TRP A 303 2.13 2.76 3.55
C TRP A 303 1.57 3.97 4.31
N LEU A 304 1.87 4.09 5.61
CA LEU A 304 1.43 5.21 6.45
C LEU A 304 2.14 6.50 6.05
N GLY A 305 3.44 6.43 5.75
CA GLY A 305 4.18 7.56 5.17
C GLY A 305 3.56 8.05 3.86
N ARG A 306 3.22 7.12 2.96
CA ARG A 306 2.52 7.44 1.70
C ARG A 306 1.15 8.06 1.94
N LEU A 307 0.34 7.50 2.84
CA LEU A 307 -0.96 8.05 3.22
C LEU A 307 -0.84 9.50 3.71
N ASN A 308 0.12 9.78 4.58
CA ASN A 308 0.36 11.14 5.10
C ASN A 308 0.79 12.10 3.99
N ASN A 309 1.61 11.65 3.04
CA ASN A 309 2.01 12.45 1.89
C ASN A 309 0.82 12.73 0.94
N ILE A 310 -0.06 11.75 0.71
CA ILE A 310 -1.30 11.92 -0.06
C ILE A 310 -2.20 12.97 0.62
N ARG A 311 -2.42 12.86 1.93
CA ARG A 311 -3.20 13.84 2.70
C ARG A 311 -2.59 15.24 2.62
N THR A 312 -1.26 15.34 2.72
CA THR A 312 -0.54 16.60 2.61
C THR A 312 -0.72 17.21 1.22
N ALA A 313 -0.63 16.42 0.15
CA ALA A 313 -0.83 16.88 -1.21
C ALA A 313 -2.27 17.38 -1.47
N LEU A 314 -3.25 16.85 -0.73
CA LEU A 314 -4.65 17.26 -0.80
C LEU A 314 -4.97 18.54 -0.03
N GLN A 315 -4.10 18.96 0.89
CA GLN A 315 -4.26 20.26 1.57
C GLN A 315 -4.22 21.39 0.54
N GLY A 316 -5.23 22.27 0.57
CA GLY A 316 -5.41 23.37 -0.36
C GLY A 316 -6.14 23.01 -1.65
N GLN A 317 -6.50 21.75 -1.89
CA GLN A 317 -7.37 21.39 -3.01
C GLN A 317 -8.83 21.70 -2.66
N GLN A 318 -9.54 22.42 -3.53
CA GLN A 318 -10.92 22.85 -3.27
C GLN A 318 -11.91 21.69 -3.28
N GLY A 319 -12.95 21.79 -2.45
CA GLY A 319 -14.04 20.81 -2.35
C GLY A 319 -13.79 19.70 -1.32
N ASP A 320 -14.89 19.12 -0.86
CA ASP A 320 -14.88 17.98 0.05
C ASP A 320 -14.66 16.69 -0.72
N ARG A 321 -13.90 15.76 -0.12
CA ARG A 321 -13.62 14.46 -0.74
C ARG A 321 -13.33 13.40 0.29
N ARG A 322 -13.63 12.16 -0.08
CA ARG A 322 -13.41 10.96 0.73
C ARG A 322 -12.09 10.30 0.34
N LEU A 323 -11.37 9.76 1.32
CA LEU A 323 -10.25 8.85 1.10
C LEU A 323 -10.51 7.53 1.82
N ARG A 324 -10.62 6.48 1.03
CA ARG A 324 -10.98 5.13 1.49
C ARG A 324 -9.82 4.18 1.31
N LEU A 325 -9.72 3.20 2.20
CA LEU A 325 -8.73 2.13 2.08
C LEU A 325 -9.18 1.15 0.99
N GLY A 326 -8.36 0.96 -0.03
CA GLY A 326 -8.58 -0.07 -1.05
C GLY A 326 -7.92 -1.38 -0.64
N ILE A 327 -8.69 -2.48 -0.68
CA ILE A 327 -8.23 -3.83 -0.37
C ILE A 327 -8.35 -4.71 -1.60
N ALA A 328 -7.21 -5.22 -2.07
CA ALA A 328 -7.11 -6.04 -3.28
C ALA A 328 -6.10 -7.18 -3.10
N GLY A 329 -6.10 -8.15 -4.01
CA GLY A 329 -5.11 -9.24 -4.00
C GLY A 329 -5.09 -10.07 -2.70
N GLY A 330 -3.94 -10.67 -2.40
CA GLY A 330 -3.77 -11.55 -1.24
C GLY A 330 -4.60 -12.84 -1.30
N GLU A 331 -4.89 -13.40 -0.13
CA GLU A 331 -5.59 -14.68 0.02
C GLU A 331 -7.10 -14.51 0.24
N TRP A 332 -7.68 -13.46 -0.34
CA TRP A 332 -9.07 -13.04 -0.10
C TRP A 332 -10.07 -14.19 -0.31
N LYS A 333 -9.84 -15.10 -1.26
CA LYS A 333 -10.70 -16.29 -1.48
C LYS A 333 -10.73 -17.23 -0.27
N LYS A 334 -9.58 -17.47 0.34
CA LYS A 334 -9.47 -18.32 1.53
C LYS A 334 -10.09 -17.62 2.74
N MET A 335 -9.81 -16.32 2.90
CA MET A 335 -10.39 -15.49 3.94
C MET A 335 -11.92 -15.49 3.89
N MET A 336 -12.51 -15.25 2.72
CA MET A 336 -13.97 -15.22 2.59
C MET A 336 -14.63 -16.60 2.78
N ALA A 337 -13.90 -17.70 2.58
CA ALA A 337 -14.43 -19.05 2.74
C ALA A 337 -14.60 -19.46 4.22
N ASP A 338 -13.87 -18.82 5.14
CA ASP A 338 -13.89 -19.14 6.57
C ASP A 338 -14.61 -18.05 7.39
N ALA A 339 -15.61 -18.43 8.18
CA ALA A 339 -16.42 -17.46 8.94
C ALA A 339 -15.63 -16.73 10.04
N THR A 340 -14.65 -17.41 10.65
CA THR A 340 -13.78 -16.82 11.68
C THR A 340 -12.85 -15.81 11.04
N ALA A 341 -12.25 -16.15 9.88
CA ALA A 341 -11.42 -15.26 9.11
C ALA A 341 -12.18 -14.02 8.63
N ARG A 342 -13.43 -14.17 8.12
CA ARG A 342 -14.29 -13.02 7.77
C ARG A 342 -14.53 -12.08 8.95
N THR A 343 -14.82 -12.64 10.12
CA THR A 343 -15.06 -11.85 11.35
C THR A 343 -13.80 -11.11 11.78
N ARG A 344 -12.66 -11.80 11.75
CA ARG A 344 -11.36 -11.20 12.06
C ARG A 344 -11.02 -10.08 11.09
N PHE A 345 -11.16 -10.34 9.79
CA PHE A 345 -10.92 -9.37 8.73
C PHE A 345 -11.76 -8.11 8.91
N ALA A 346 -13.06 -8.25 9.16
CA ALA A 346 -13.93 -7.10 9.43
C ALA A 346 -13.48 -6.29 10.66
N SER A 347 -13.06 -6.97 11.73
CA SER A 347 -12.55 -6.29 12.92
C SER A 347 -11.21 -5.59 12.68
N GLU A 348 -10.30 -6.18 11.91
CA GLU A 348 -8.99 -5.57 11.62
C GLU A 348 -9.13 -4.34 10.71
N VAL A 349 -9.97 -4.44 9.67
CA VAL A 349 -10.28 -3.30 8.80
C VAL A 349 -10.91 -2.16 9.58
N LYS A 350 -11.87 -2.44 10.49
CA LYS A 350 -12.44 -1.41 11.36
C LYS A 350 -11.39 -0.69 12.19
N LYS A 351 -10.49 -1.44 12.84
CA LYS A 351 -9.40 -0.84 13.63
C LYS A 351 -8.51 0.04 12.77
N ILE A 352 -8.18 -0.38 11.55
CA ILE A 352 -7.36 0.41 10.62
C ILE A 352 -8.08 1.70 10.23
N ILE A 353 -9.37 1.63 9.88
CA ILE A 353 -10.16 2.81 9.51
C ILE A 353 -10.20 3.81 10.67
N GLU A 354 -10.48 3.34 11.89
CA GLU A 354 -10.55 4.17 13.10
C GLU A 354 -9.18 4.71 13.54
N GLN A 355 -8.12 3.92 13.43
CA GLN A 355 -6.78 4.30 13.87
C GLN A 355 -6.13 5.33 12.95
N TYR A 356 -6.43 5.26 11.66
CA TYR A 356 -5.76 6.03 10.64
C TYR A 356 -6.68 6.99 9.91
N ASP A 357 -7.90 7.20 10.40
CA ASP A 357 -8.85 8.20 9.92
C ASP A 357 -9.19 8.04 8.43
N PHE A 358 -9.46 6.82 7.97
CA PHE A 358 -10.04 6.62 6.63
C PHE A 358 -11.54 6.93 6.68
N ASP A 359 -12.10 7.45 5.58
CA ASP A 359 -13.55 7.66 5.48
C ASP A 359 -14.32 6.35 5.22
N GLY A 360 -13.59 5.30 4.84
CA GLY A 360 -14.19 4.03 4.45
C GLY A 360 -13.23 3.00 3.88
N VAL A 361 -13.81 1.97 3.26
CA VAL A 361 -13.09 0.87 2.60
C VAL A 361 -13.74 0.49 1.27
N ASP A 362 -12.92 0.07 0.30
CA ASP A 362 -13.34 -0.57 -0.95
C ASP A 362 -12.78 -2.00 -1.04
N PHE A 363 -13.61 -2.94 -1.49
CA PHE A 363 -13.16 -4.29 -1.84
C PHE A 363 -12.98 -4.43 -3.35
N ASP A 364 -11.74 -4.68 -3.77
CA ASP A 364 -11.37 -4.97 -5.15
C ASP A 364 -10.93 -6.44 -5.28
N PHE A 365 -11.89 -7.34 -5.07
CA PHE A 365 -11.67 -8.78 -5.01
C PHE A 365 -12.01 -9.46 -6.33
N GLU A 366 -10.95 -9.74 -7.10
CA GLU A 366 -11.03 -10.23 -8.48
C GLU A 366 -10.62 -11.70 -8.61
N TRP A 367 -11.46 -12.64 -9.06
CA TRP A 367 -12.92 -12.57 -9.19
C TRP A 367 -13.55 -13.82 -8.56
N PRO A 368 -14.74 -13.72 -7.97
CA PRO A 368 -15.60 -14.88 -7.78
C PRO A 368 -15.93 -15.53 -9.12
N THR A 369 -15.86 -16.85 -9.19
CA THR A 369 -16.01 -17.63 -10.43
C THR A 369 -17.14 -18.66 -10.36
N ASN A 370 -17.69 -18.91 -9.18
CA ASN A 370 -18.74 -19.90 -8.95
C ASN A 370 -19.68 -19.49 -7.82
N THR A 371 -20.81 -20.19 -7.70
CA THR A 371 -21.86 -19.90 -6.71
C THR A 371 -21.34 -19.84 -5.28
N ASN A 372 -20.45 -20.75 -4.88
CA ASN A 372 -19.90 -20.75 -3.52
C ASN A 372 -19.02 -19.51 -3.27
N GLU A 373 -18.21 -19.11 -4.25
CA GLU A 373 -17.40 -17.89 -4.15
C GLU A 373 -18.28 -16.62 -4.05
N PHE A 374 -19.37 -16.53 -4.82
CA PHE A 374 -20.32 -15.40 -4.71
C PHE A 374 -21.04 -15.38 -3.35
N ASN A 375 -21.43 -16.55 -2.82
CA ASN A 375 -22.04 -16.66 -1.49
C ASN A 375 -21.05 -16.20 -0.40
N ASN A 376 -19.78 -16.61 -0.51
CA ASN A 376 -18.73 -16.22 0.43
C ASN A 376 -18.43 -14.72 0.35
N TYR A 377 -18.37 -14.14 -0.86
CA TYR A 377 -18.22 -12.70 -1.02
C TYR A 377 -19.39 -11.96 -0.37
N SER A 378 -20.64 -12.36 -0.67
CA SER A 378 -21.84 -11.75 -0.10
C SER A 378 -21.85 -11.80 1.42
N ALA A 379 -21.50 -12.95 2.01
CA ALA A 379 -21.36 -13.10 3.45
C ALA A 379 -20.25 -12.22 4.05
N THR A 380 -19.16 -11.99 3.32
CA THR A 380 -18.06 -11.10 3.73
C THR A 380 -18.50 -9.64 3.73
N VAL A 381 -19.23 -9.20 2.71
CA VAL A 381 -19.80 -7.84 2.63
C VAL A 381 -20.77 -7.60 3.79
N ILE A 382 -21.70 -8.53 4.04
CA ILE A 382 -22.67 -8.40 5.14
C ILE A 382 -21.95 -8.36 6.50
N GLN A 383 -20.94 -9.22 6.71
CA GLN A 383 -20.15 -9.22 7.94
C GLN A 383 -19.37 -7.90 8.13
N MET A 384 -18.79 -7.37 7.05
CA MET A 384 -18.06 -6.10 7.08
C MET A 384 -19.00 -4.96 7.46
N ARG A 385 -20.16 -4.82 6.80
CA ARG A 385 -21.14 -3.77 7.13
C ARG A 385 -21.61 -3.86 8.58
N SER A 386 -21.92 -5.07 9.06
CA SER A 386 -22.32 -5.29 10.46
C SER A 386 -21.25 -4.80 11.46
N THR A 387 -19.98 -4.94 11.11
CA THR A 387 -18.85 -4.57 11.96
C THR A 387 -18.56 -3.07 11.90
N LEU A 388 -18.51 -2.49 10.69
CA LEU A 388 -18.23 -1.07 10.46
C LEU A 388 -19.35 -0.17 10.98
N GLY A 389 -20.61 -0.61 10.87
CA GLY A 389 -21.78 0.24 11.09
C GLY A 389 -22.17 1.03 9.84
N LYS A 390 -23.20 1.85 9.98
CA LYS A 390 -23.86 2.54 8.85
C LYS A 390 -23.20 3.85 8.41
N TYR A 391 -22.24 4.36 9.17
CA TYR A 391 -21.65 5.69 9.00
C TYR A 391 -20.22 5.65 8.46
N VAL A 392 -19.73 4.46 8.10
CA VAL A 392 -18.44 4.27 7.44
C VAL A 392 -18.72 3.93 5.99
N TYR A 393 -18.10 4.63 5.05
CA TYR A 393 -18.29 4.34 3.64
C TYR A 393 -17.74 2.95 3.32
N PHE A 394 -18.54 2.11 2.69
CA PHE A 394 -18.16 0.76 2.32
C PHE A 394 -18.71 0.42 0.94
N THR A 395 -17.78 0.16 0.02
CA THR A 395 -18.05 -0.11 -1.39
C THR A 395 -17.34 -1.38 -1.83
N ALA A 396 -17.73 -1.85 -3.00
CA ALA A 396 -17.02 -2.92 -3.69
C ALA A 396 -16.85 -2.55 -5.16
N SER A 397 -15.69 -2.93 -5.70
CA SER A 397 -15.38 -2.87 -7.10
C SER A 397 -15.71 -4.22 -7.75
N LEU A 398 -16.71 -4.22 -8.63
CA LEU A 398 -17.22 -5.40 -9.34
C LEU A 398 -17.01 -5.25 -10.84
N HIS A 399 -17.00 -6.34 -11.60
CA HIS A 399 -16.80 -6.29 -13.05
C HIS A 399 -17.96 -6.95 -13.80
N PRO A 400 -18.27 -6.55 -15.05
CA PRO A 400 -19.40 -7.11 -15.80
C PRO A 400 -19.38 -8.62 -16.06
N VAL A 401 -18.27 -9.30 -15.79
CA VAL A 401 -18.18 -10.78 -15.85
C VAL A 401 -18.34 -11.45 -14.48
N SER A 402 -18.28 -10.68 -13.38
CA SER A 402 -18.32 -11.17 -12.02
C SER A 402 -18.85 -10.10 -11.05
N PHE A 403 -20.18 -9.98 -10.96
CA PHE A 403 -20.86 -8.97 -10.14
C PHE A 403 -22.07 -9.51 -9.36
N LYS A 404 -22.30 -10.83 -9.42
CA LYS A 404 -23.54 -11.47 -8.95
C LYS A 404 -23.53 -11.77 -7.44
N ILE A 405 -23.41 -10.73 -6.62
CA ILE A 405 -23.57 -10.79 -5.16
C ILE A 405 -25.05 -10.73 -4.75
N SER A 406 -25.38 -11.14 -3.51
CA SER A 406 -26.78 -11.19 -3.07
C SER A 406 -27.40 -9.79 -2.92
N PRO A 407 -28.73 -9.64 -3.02
CA PRO A 407 -29.44 -8.39 -2.75
C PRO A 407 -29.06 -7.77 -1.40
N GLU A 408 -28.93 -8.59 -0.35
CA GLU A 408 -28.54 -8.11 0.98
C GLU A 408 -27.12 -7.54 1.01
N ALA A 409 -26.21 -8.09 0.20
CA ALA A 409 -24.87 -7.55 0.04
C ALA A 409 -24.88 -6.24 -0.77
N ILE A 410 -25.70 -6.12 -1.82
CA ILE A 410 -25.91 -4.87 -2.56
C ILE A 410 -26.47 -3.78 -1.64
N ASP A 411 -27.43 -4.13 -0.78
CA ASP A 411 -28.01 -3.20 0.19
C ASP A 411 -26.99 -2.75 1.25
N ALA A 412 -26.10 -3.65 1.65
CA ALA A 412 -25.03 -3.37 2.61
C ALA A 412 -23.93 -2.44 2.06
N LEU A 413 -23.79 -2.27 0.75
CA LEU A 413 -22.82 -1.35 0.16
C LEU A 413 -23.43 0.03 -0.04
N ASP A 414 -22.67 1.09 0.19
CA ASP A 414 -23.13 2.47 -0.08
C ASP A 414 -23.28 2.69 -1.59
N PHE A 415 -22.28 2.25 -2.35
CA PHE A 415 -22.31 2.15 -3.80
C PHE A 415 -21.34 1.07 -4.30
N ILE A 416 -21.44 0.75 -5.60
CA ILE A 416 -20.63 -0.23 -6.31
C ILE A 416 -19.90 0.49 -7.44
N SER A 417 -18.57 0.42 -7.42
CA SER A 417 -17.73 0.78 -8.56
C SER A 417 -17.76 -0.38 -9.56
N TYR A 418 -18.15 -0.11 -10.81
CA TYR A 418 -18.39 -1.17 -11.78
C TYR A 418 -17.44 -1.07 -12.95
N GLN A 419 -16.45 -1.96 -12.98
CA GLN A 419 -15.29 -1.92 -13.86
C GLN A 419 -15.62 -2.25 -15.33
N CYS A 420 -16.29 -1.34 -16.03
CA CYS A 420 -16.73 -1.49 -17.43
C CYS A 420 -15.59 -1.29 -18.45
N TYR A 421 -14.47 -2.00 -18.27
CA TYR A 421 -13.28 -1.90 -19.11
C TYR A 421 -12.53 -3.22 -19.24
N GLY A 422 -11.45 -3.21 -20.03
CA GLY A 422 -10.75 -4.41 -20.49
C GLY A 422 -9.90 -5.15 -19.45
N PRO A 423 -8.96 -6.00 -19.91
CA PRO A 423 -8.14 -5.79 -21.10
C PRO A 423 -8.82 -6.14 -22.43
N ALA A 424 -9.92 -6.88 -22.45
CA ALA A 424 -10.61 -7.21 -23.70
C ALA A 424 -11.10 -5.93 -24.41
N VAL A 425 -10.62 -5.70 -25.65
CA VAL A 425 -10.91 -4.48 -26.44
C VAL A 425 -12.40 -4.24 -26.65
N MET A 426 -13.22 -5.30 -26.68
CA MET A 426 -14.67 -5.21 -26.83
C MET A 426 -15.37 -4.43 -25.71
N ARG A 427 -14.70 -4.17 -24.58
CA ARG A 427 -15.26 -3.42 -23.45
C ARG A 427 -15.07 -1.90 -23.53
N PHE A 428 -14.21 -1.44 -24.43
CA PHE A 428 -13.92 -0.02 -24.57
C PHE A 428 -15.05 0.81 -25.23
N PRO A 429 -15.76 0.30 -26.27
CA PRO A 429 -16.81 1.07 -26.94
C PRO A 429 -17.92 1.55 -26.01
N TYR A 430 -18.49 2.72 -26.34
CA TYR A 430 -19.62 3.32 -25.62
C TYR A 430 -20.82 2.37 -25.51
N GLU A 431 -21.13 1.65 -26.58
CA GLU A 431 -22.29 0.75 -26.64
C GLU A 431 -22.13 -0.43 -25.66
N GLN A 432 -20.91 -0.91 -25.43
CA GLN A 432 -20.66 -1.95 -24.44
C GLN A 432 -20.77 -1.39 -23.01
N PHE A 433 -20.29 -0.16 -22.78
CA PHE A 433 -20.44 0.52 -21.48
C PHE A 433 -21.91 0.69 -21.08
N VAL A 434 -22.78 1.09 -22.02
CA VAL A 434 -24.24 1.16 -21.81
C VAL A 434 -24.81 -0.21 -21.45
N LYS A 435 -24.51 -1.24 -22.26
CA LYS A 435 -24.98 -2.62 -22.03
C LYS A 435 -24.52 -3.19 -20.69
N ASP A 436 -23.28 -2.93 -20.30
CA ASP A 436 -22.75 -3.38 -19.02
C ASP A 436 -23.58 -2.78 -17.86
N GLY A 437 -23.90 -1.48 -17.92
CA GLY A 437 -24.75 -0.81 -16.92
C GLY A 437 -26.18 -1.35 -16.89
N GLU A 438 -26.80 -1.54 -18.06
CA GLU A 438 -28.13 -2.16 -18.18
C GLU A 438 -28.17 -3.58 -17.58
N MET A 439 -27.08 -4.34 -17.74
CA MET A 439 -26.96 -5.69 -17.18
C MET A 439 -26.93 -5.67 -15.64
N ALA A 440 -26.19 -4.73 -15.05
CA ALA A 440 -26.15 -4.56 -13.59
C ALA A 440 -27.52 -4.16 -13.02
N ILE A 441 -28.23 -3.24 -13.70
CA ILE A 441 -29.59 -2.83 -13.33
C ILE A 441 -30.56 -4.00 -13.42
N THR A 442 -30.53 -4.74 -14.54
CA THR A 442 -31.40 -5.90 -14.77
C THR A 442 -31.20 -6.99 -13.71
N TYR A 443 -29.97 -7.13 -13.22
CA TYR A 443 -29.65 -8.06 -12.13
C TYR A 443 -30.21 -7.60 -10.77
N GLY A 444 -30.37 -6.30 -10.56
CA GLY A 444 -30.96 -5.73 -9.35
C GLY A 444 -30.12 -4.67 -8.65
N ILE A 445 -29.00 -4.21 -9.23
CA ILE A 445 -28.22 -3.11 -8.64
C ILE A 445 -28.92 -1.77 -8.95
N PRO A 446 -29.29 -0.96 -7.94
CA PRO A 446 -29.94 0.33 -8.17
C PRO A 446 -29.04 1.31 -8.94
N LYS A 447 -29.58 2.08 -9.89
CA LYS A 447 -28.81 3.07 -10.67
C LYS A 447 -28.07 4.07 -9.77
N ASN A 448 -28.75 4.57 -8.73
CA ASN A 448 -28.19 5.51 -7.75
C ASN A 448 -27.14 4.89 -6.81
N LYS A 449 -26.85 3.60 -6.92
CA LYS A 449 -25.71 2.93 -6.27
C LYS A 449 -24.62 2.51 -7.26
N LEU A 450 -24.80 2.70 -8.56
CA LEU A 450 -23.87 2.20 -9.57
C LEU A 450 -22.97 3.34 -10.08
N VAL A 451 -21.68 3.24 -9.76
CA VAL A 451 -20.62 4.14 -10.22
C VAL A 451 -19.90 3.45 -11.40
N MET A 452 -20.08 3.98 -12.60
CA MET A 452 -19.68 3.30 -13.84
C MET A 452 -18.20 3.51 -14.17
N GLY A 453 -17.48 2.41 -14.41
CA GLY A 453 -16.03 2.40 -14.59
C GLY A 453 -15.57 2.80 -15.99
N VAL A 454 -14.51 3.62 -16.08
CA VAL A 454 -13.89 4.02 -17.35
C VAL A 454 -12.36 3.80 -17.34
N PRO A 455 -11.76 3.39 -18.47
CA PRO A 455 -10.32 3.16 -18.56
C PRO A 455 -9.57 4.44 -18.90
N PHE A 456 -8.52 4.75 -18.13
CA PHE A 456 -7.52 5.76 -18.48
C PHE A 456 -6.25 5.13 -19.08
N TYR A 457 -6.42 4.00 -19.77
CA TYR A 457 -5.36 3.26 -20.43
C TYR A 457 -5.86 2.72 -21.77
N GLY A 458 -4.96 2.21 -22.59
CA GLY A 458 -5.29 1.46 -23.80
C GLY A 458 -4.91 -0.01 -23.71
N SER A 459 -5.58 -0.85 -24.50
CA SER A 459 -5.32 -2.28 -24.58
C SER A 459 -5.25 -2.79 -26.02
N THR A 460 -4.40 -3.78 -26.27
CA THR A 460 -4.42 -4.58 -27.51
C THR A 460 -5.33 -5.82 -27.41
N GLY A 461 -5.94 -6.03 -26.24
CA GLY A 461 -6.61 -7.28 -25.84
C GLY A 461 -5.76 -8.12 -24.89
N SER A 462 -4.45 -7.87 -24.83
CA SER A 462 -3.50 -8.57 -23.95
C SER A 462 -2.46 -7.65 -23.33
N LEU A 463 -1.96 -6.67 -24.08
CA LEU A 463 -1.04 -5.66 -23.58
C LEU A 463 -1.83 -4.44 -23.09
N ILE A 464 -1.34 -3.81 -22.03
CA ILE A 464 -1.89 -2.57 -21.47
C ILE A 464 -0.80 -1.50 -21.49
N ALA A 465 -1.16 -0.27 -21.85
CA ALA A 465 -0.30 0.91 -21.73
C ALA A 465 -1.13 2.11 -21.25
N ALA A 466 -0.53 2.96 -20.42
CA ALA A 466 -1.21 4.12 -19.84
C ALA A 466 -1.53 5.16 -20.92
N TYR A 467 -2.68 5.84 -20.80
CA TYR A 467 -3.02 6.96 -21.67
C TYR A 467 -1.98 8.10 -21.56
N TYR A 468 -1.43 8.33 -20.36
CA TYR A 468 -0.28 9.18 -20.08
C TYR A 468 0.88 8.92 -21.04
N ASP A 469 1.22 7.65 -21.30
CA ASP A 469 2.34 7.30 -22.17
C ASP A 469 2.01 7.61 -23.63
N PHE A 470 0.75 7.50 -24.07
CA PHE A 470 0.32 7.89 -25.42
C PHE A 470 0.38 9.40 -25.63
N VAL A 471 -0.10 10.17 -24.65
CA VAL A 471 -0.06 11.65 -24.72
C VAL A 471 1.37 12.14 -24.80
N ASN A 472 2.28 11.59 -24.00
CA ASN A 472 3.69 11.97 -24.01
C ASN A 472 4.46 11.45 -25.23
N ASP A 473 3.99 10.39 -25.88
CA ASP A 473 4.56 9.88 -27.14
C ASP A 473 4.13 10.70 -28.37
N GLY A 474 3.06 11.50 -28.26
CA GLY A 474 2.65 12.43 -29.31
C GLY A 474 1.21 12.27 -29.79
N LEU A 475 0.33 11.63 -29.01
CA LEU A 475 -1.10 11.57 -29.33
C LEU A 475 -1.68 13.00 -29.54
N ALA A 476 -2.04 13.31 -30.79
CA ALA A 476 -2.49 14.64 -31.20
C ALA A 476 -4.01 14.84 -31.09
N THR A 477 -4.78 13.76 -31.18
CA THR A 477 -6.24 13.76 -31.26
C THR A 477 -6.91 13.57 -29.90
N THR A 478 -8.14 14.07 -29.78
CA THR A 478 -9.03 13.91 -28.61
C THR A 478 -10.30 13.13 -28.95
N ILE A 479 -10.43 12.62 -30.17
CA ILE A 479 -11.65 11.96 -30.69
C ILE A 479 -11.43 10.52 -31.18
N GLU A 480 -10.18 10.12 -31.45
CA GLU A 480 -9.88 8.77 -31.93
C GLU A 480 -9.62 7.83 -30.76
N ASP A 481 -10.25 6.66 -30.78
CA ASP A 481 -10.13 5.64 -29.73
C ASP A 481 -9.03 4.61 -30.01
N THR A 482 -8.09 4.91 -30.92
CA THR A 482 -6.94 4.04 -31.22
C THR A 482 -5.64 4.81 -31.39
N TYR A 483 -4.53 4.22 -30.93
CA TYR A 483 -3.19 4.81 -31.05
C TYR A 483 -2.12 3.72 -31.19
N THR A 484 -1.14 3.95 -32.07
CA THR A 484 0.00 3.04 -32.24
C THR A 484 1.15 3.51 -31.38
N TYR A 485 1.46 2.73 -30.34
CA TYR A 485 2.53 3.00 -29.38
C TYR A 485 3.51 1.82 -29.37
N LYS A 486 4.82 2.11 -29.52
CA LYS A 486 5.88 1.10 -29.55
C LYS A 486 5.57 -0.10 -30.45
N GLY A 487 5.06 0.17 -31.66
CA GLY A 487 4.76 -0.84 -32.68
C GLY A 487 3.48 -1.65 -32.48
N ASN A 488 2.66 -1.35 -31.46
CA ASN A 488 1.38 -2.00 -31.22
C ASN A 488 0.24 -0.99 -31.27
N THR A 489 -0.91 -1.38 -31.84
CA THR A 489 -2.11 -0.54 -31.88
C THR A 489 -3.00 -0.85 -30.68
N TYR A 490 -3.18 0.13 -29.82
CA TYR A 490 -4.02 0.05 -28.62
C TYR A 490 -5.38 0.67 -28.90
N THR A 491 -6.45 0.02 -28.42
CA THR A 491 -7.77 0.62 -28.27
C THR A 491 -7.88 1.26 -26.89
N PHE A 492 -8.32 2.51 -26.81
CA PHE A 492 -8.51 3.26 -25.57
C PHE A 492 -9.80 4.08 -25.64
N ASN A 493 -10.09 4.90 -24.62
CA ASN A 493 -11.16 5.89 -24.70
C ASN A 493 -10.57 7.29 -24.79
N SER A 494 -10.84 7.96 -25.89
CA SER A 494 -10.52 9.36 -26.12
C SER A 494 -11.29 10.28 -25.17
N VAL A 495 -10.87 11.55 -25.11
CA VAL A 495 -11.54 12.60 -24.33
C VAL A 495 -13.02 12.67 -24.70
N GLU A 496 -13.36 12.59 -25.99
CA GLU A 496 -14.75 12.63 -26.46
C GLU A 496 -15.55 11.39 -26.04
N THR A 497 -14.96 10.19 -26.12
CA THR A 497 -15.63 8.97 -25.65
C THR A 497 -15.85 8.99 -24.14
N ILE A 498 -14.88 9.48 -23.36
CA ILE A 498 -15.03 9.64 -21.91
C ILE A 498 -16.13 10.67 -21.58
N ARG A 499 -16.15 11.81 -22.28
CA ARG A 499 -17.20 12.83 -22.14
C ARG A 499 -18.59 12.25 -22.42
N LYS A 500 -18.73 11.50 -23.51
CA LYS A 500 -19.98 10.82 -23.88
C LYS A 500 -20.45 9.84 -22.81
N LYS A 501 -19.53 9.08 -22.20
CA LYS A 501 -19.84 8.16 -21.10
C LYS A 501 -20.24 8.89 -19.81
N ALA A 502 -19.54 9.97 -19.45
CA ALA A 502 -19.88 10.79 -18.29
C ALA A 502 -21.25 11.44 -18.43
N ARG A 503 -21.56 11.95 -19.63
CA ARG A 503 -22.89 12.49 -19.96
C ARG A 503 -24.00 11.46 -19.78
N TYR A 504 -23.83 10.26 -20.34
CA TYR A 504 -24.78 9.17 -20.18
C TYR A 504 -25.03 8.85 -18.69
N VAL A 505 -23.98 8.79 -17.88
CA VAL A 505 -24.10 8.59 -16.42
C VAL A 505 -24.98 9.68 -15.78
N CYS A 506 -24.78 10.94 -16.15
CA CYS A 506 -25.55 12.07 -15.62
C CYS A 506 -27.02 12.03 -16.05
N GLU A 507 -27.28 11.77 -17.34
CA GLU A 507 -28.62 11.77 -17.93
C GLU A 507 -29.48 10.61 -17.45
N GLU A 508 -28.87 9.43 -17.28
CA GLU A 508 -29.58 8.20 -16.90
C GLU A 508 -29.74 8.00 -15.39
N GLY A 509 -29.16 8.87 -14.58
CA GLY A 509 -29.27 8.84 -13.12
C GLY A 509 -28.42 7.77 -12.45
N PHE A 510 -27.26 7.46 -13.01
CA PHE A 510 -26.24 6.66 -12.34
C PHE A 510 -25.54 7.48 -11.25
N ALA A 511 -24.91 6.82 -10.27
CA ALA A 511 -24.29 7.48 -9.13
C ALA A 511 -23.04 8.29 -9.48
N GLY A 512 -22.32 7.91 -10.54
CA GLY A 512 -21.10 8.59 -10.95
C GLY A 512 -20.19 7.76 -11.86
N ILE A 513 -18.92 8.16 -11.92
CA ILE A 513 -17.85 7.52 -12.69
C ILE A 513 -16.72 7.10 -11.75
N MET A 514 -16.17 5.91 -11.99
CA MET A 514 -14.90 5.47 -11.41
C MET A 514 -13.87 5.34 -12.53
N SER A 515 -12.66 5.86 -12.32
CA SER A 515 -11.57 5.76 -13.29
C SER A 515 -10.49 4.79 -12.83
N TRP A 516 -10.03 3.93 -13.75
CA TRP A 516 -8.79 3.18 -13.60
C TRP A 516 -7.70 3.77 -14.49
N ASP A 517 -6.73 4.51 -13.97
CA ASP A 517 -6.64 5.16 -12.66
C ASP A 517 -5.90 6.51 -12.79
N LEU A 518 -5.74 7.29 -11.70
CA LEU A 518 -5.09 8.61 -11.79
C LEU A 518 -3.65 8.57 -12.35
N ALA A 519 -2.91 7.47 -12.14
CA ALA A 519 -1.55 7.33 -12.65
C ALA A 519 -1.47 7.03 -14.14
N THR A 520 -2.60 6.66 -14.75
CA THR A 520 -2.66 6.32 -16.17
C THR A 520 -3.17 7.46 -17.03
N ASP A 521 -3.75 8.51 -16.46
CA ASP A 521 -4.12 9.75 -17.19
C ASP A 521 -2.96 10.76 -17.22
N ILE A 522 -3.07 11.75 -18.10
CA ILE A 522 -2.30 12.99 -18.02
C ILE A 522 -2.87 13.90 -16.93
N ASP A 523 -2.05 14.81 -16.40
CA ASP A 523 -2.47 15.78 -15.37
C ASP A 523 -3.77 16.51 -15.74
N VAL A 524 -4.67 16.68 -14.77
CA VAL A 524 -6.01 17.27 -14.99
C VAL A 524 -5.99 18.69 -15.57
N THR A 525 -4.88 19.42 -15.44
CA THR A 525 -4.73 20.75 -16.05
C THR A 525 -4.57 20.68 -17.58
N ASN A 526 -4.15 19.53 -18.11
CA ASN A 526 -3.97 19.30 -19.53
C ASN A 526 -5.32 19.19 -20.25
N ASN A 527 -5.41 19.73 -21.47
CA ASN A 527 -6.65 19.68 -22.28
C ASN A 527 -6.98 18.27 -22.81
N LYS A 528 -6.02 17.33 -22.75
CA LYS A 528 -6.23 15.93 -23.09
C LYS A 528 -6.59 15.06 -21.87
N SER A 529 -6.65 15.61 -20.67
CA SER A 529 -7.02 14.81 -19.50
C SER A 529 -8.42 14.22 -19.63
N LEU A 530 -8.50 12.92 -19.42
CA LEU A 530 -9.75 12.18 -19.38
C LEU A 530 -10.53 12.50 -18.10
N LEU A 531 -9.83 12.68 -16.97
CA LEU A 531 -10.42 13.14 -15.71
C LEU A 531 -11.05 14.52 -15.85
N LYS A 532 -10.40 15.44 -16.56
CA LYS A 532 -10.94 16.78 -16.83
C LYS A 532 -12.27 16.71 -17.56
N ALA A 533 -12.40 15.83 -18.55
CA ALA A 533 -13.65 15.66 -19.29
C ALA A 533 -14.81 15.19 -18.39
N ILE A 534 -14.54 14.28 -17.44
CA ILE A 534 -15.54 13.84 -16.46
C ILE A 534 -15.94 14.99 -15.55
N LYS A 535 -14.96 15.71 -14.99
CA LYS A 535 -15.20 16.84 -14.08
C LYS A 535 -16.06 17.91 -14.74
N GLU A 536 -15.75 18.29 -15.98
CA GLU A 536 -16.50 19.32 -16.71
C GLU A 536 -17.96 18.91 -16.97
N GLU A 537 -18.25 17.65 -17.32
CA GLU A 537 -19.64 17.19 -17.46
C GLU A 537 -20.35 17.19 -16.10
N PHE A 538 -19.71 16.73 -15.03
CA PHE A 538 -20.33 16.75 -13.70
C PHE A 538 -20.64 18.16 -13.21
N GLU A 539 -19.74 19.12 -13.43
CA GLU A 539 -19.97 20.53 -13.11
C GLU A 539 -21.14 21.13 -13.91
N TYR A 540 -21.23 20.80 -15.20
CA TYR A 540 -22.33 21.23 -16.06
C TYR A 540 -23.68 20.67 -15.60
N TYR A 541 -23.76 19.38 -15.25
CA TYR A 541 -25.02 18.78 -14.79
C TYR A 541 -25.37 19.10 -13.33
N ALA A 542 -24.40 19.47 -12.50
CA ALA A 542 -24.64 19.98 -11.15
C ALA A 542 -25.15 21.43 -11.16
N ASN A 543 -24.72 22.25 -12.13
CA ASN A 543 -25.12 23.65 -12.30
C ASN A 543 -25.48 23.96 -13.76
N PRO A 544 -26.59 23.43 -14.29
CA PRO A 544 -26.98 23.70 -15.66
C PRO A 544 -27.29 25.19 -15.81
N THR A 545 -26.43 25.92 -16.52
CA THR A 545 -26.72 27.30 -16.92
C THR A 545 -27.88 27.26 -17.91
N GLU A 546 -28.98 27.95 -17.58
CA GLU A 546 -30.17 28.10 -18.43
C GLU A 546 -29.87 28.64 -19.84
#